data_AF-A0A8W8N248-F1
#
_entry.id   AF-A0A8W8N248-F1
#
_cell.length_a   1.000
_cell.length_b   1.000
_cell.length_c   1.000
_cell.angle_alpha   90.00
_cell.angle_beta   90.00
_cell.angle_gamma   90.00
#
_symmetry.space_group_name_H-M   'P 1'
#
loop_
_entity.id
_entity.type
_entity.pdbx_description
1 polymer ?
#
loop_
_entity_poly.entity_id
_entity_poly.type
_entity_poly.pdbx_seq_one_letter_code
_entity_poly.pdbx_strand_id
1 'polypeptide(L)'
;FTFLVLAPVLILVLLWMKIGVNVSNFPMSLSAVGFHLCLAAIFGLYYLYWVELNMFQTVRYLGLLALPTFIFGNRLLSGIASKRKGEKKV
;
A
#
# COMPACT_ATOMS: atom_id res chain seq x y z
N PHE A 1 -16.57 5.07 23.29
CA PHE A 1 -16.89 5.05 21.85
C PHE A 1 -15.65 4.74 20.99
N THR A 2 -14.55 5.49 21.10
CA THR A 2 -13.31 5.26 20.31
C THR A 2 -12.79 3.82 20.33
N PHE A 3 -12.74 3.17 21.51
CA PHE A 3 -12.33 1.76 21.62
C PHE A 3 -13.27 0.78 20.90
N LEU A 4 -14.58 1.05 20.90
CA LEU A 4 -15.57 0.26 20.16
C LEU A 4 -15.37 0.40 18.65
N VAL A 5 -15.00 1.61 18.18
CA VAL A 5 -14.69 1.86 16.76
C VAL A 5 -13.41 1.13 16.32
N LEU A 6 -12.43 0.97 17.21
CA LEU A 6 -11.19 0.25 16.93
C LEU A 6 -11.33 -1.29 17.05
N ALA A 7 -12.40 -1.79 17.68
CA ALA A 7 -12.60 -3.21 17.93
C ALA A 7 -12.58 -4.09 16.66
N PRO A 8 -13.20 -3.70 15.51
CA PRO A 8 -13.14 -4.50 14.28
C PRO A 8 -11.71 -4.66 13.73
N VAL A 9 -10.86 -3.64 13.86
CA VAL A 9 -9.46 -3.70 13.43
C VAL A 9 -8.68 -4.68 14.30
N LEU A 10 -8.92 -4.67 15.61
CA LEU A 10 -8.29 -5.61 16.53
C LEU A 10 -8.72 -7.06 16.23
N ILE A 11 -10.01 -7.28 15.99
CA ILE A 11 -10.54 -8.60 15.61
C ILE A 11 -9.90 -9.09 14.30
N LEU A 12 -9.76 -8.22 13.29
CA LEU A 12 -9.11 -8.56 12.03
C LEU A 12 -7.67 -9.08 12.24
N VAL A 13 -6.87 -8.38 13.05
CA VAL A 13 -5.47 -8.75 13.33
C VAL A 13 -5.39 -10.09 14.08
N LEU A 14 -6.26 -10.30 15.08
CA LEU A 14 -6.33 -11.59 15.80
C LEU A 14 -6.67 -12.76 14.86
N LEU A 15 -7.63 -12.56 13.96
CA LEU A 15 -8.02 -13.59 13.00
C LEU A 15 -6.91 -13.90 11.99
N TRP A 16 -6.18 -12.90 11.50
CA TRP A 16 -5.01 -13.12 10.64
C TRP A 16 -3.93 -13.95 11.31
N MET A 17 -3.64 -13.68 12.59
CA MET A 17 -2.69 -14.49 13.36
C MET A 17 -3.18 -15.92 13.51
N LYS A 18 -4.48 -16.14 13.77
CA LYS A 18 -5.06 -17.49 13.89
C LYS A 18 -5.05 -18.27 12.56
N ILE A 19 -5.27 -17.59 11.44
CA ILE A 19 -5.25 -18.20 10.09
C ILE A 19 -3.81 -18.45 9.61
N GLY A 20 -2.81 -17.81 10.22
CA GLY A 20 -1.41 -17.91 9.81
C GLY A 20 -1.10 -17.09 8.55
N VAL A 21 -1.77 -15.93 8.38
CA VAL A 21 -1.47 -15.00 7.30
C VAL A 21 -0.01 -14.57 7.41
N ASN A 22 0.76 -14.73 6.34
CA ASN A 22 2.17 -14.40 6.29
C ASN A 22 2.49 -13.46 5.12
N VAL A 23 3.70 -12.90 5.13
CA VAL A 23 4.20 -11.96 4.12
C VAL A 23 5.36 -12.58 3.32
N SER A 24 5.46 -13.93 3.29
CA SER A 24 6.64 -14.63 2.75
C SER A 24 6.82 -14.45 1.25
N ASN A 25 5.73 -14.22 0.51
CA ASN A 25 5.78 -14.04 -0.94
C ASN A 25 5.97 -12.56 -1.36
N PHE A 26 6.39 -11.69 -0.43
CA PHE A 26 6.71 -10.31 -0.78
C PHE A 26 7.97 -10.28 -1.66
N PRO A 27 7.87 -9.85 -2.93
CA PRO A 27 9.05 -9.74 -3.78
C PRO A 27 9.87 -8.57 -3.22
N MET A 28 10.97 -8.83 -2.52
CA MET A 28 11.87 -7.80 -1.96
C MET A 28 12.66 -7.07 -3.08
N SER A 29 11.94 -6.56 -4.08
CA SER A 29 12.47 -5.85 -5.22
C SER A 29 12.39 -4.34 -4.99
N LEU A 30 13.20 -3.58 -5.72
CA LEU A 30 13.18 -2.12 -5.68
C LEU A 30 11.79 -1.55 -6.03
N SER A 31 11.06 -2.18 -6.96
CA SER A 31 9.71 -1.77 -7.30
C SER A 31 8.70 -2.04 -6.18
N ALA A 32 8.85 -3.14 -5.44
CA ALA A 32 7.96 -3.44 -4.32
C ALA A 32 8.15 -2.47 -3.16
N VAL A 33 9.41 -2.24 -2.76
CA VAL A 33 9.75 -1.30 -1.69
C VAL A 33 9.38 0.12 -2.10
N GLY A 34 9.76 0.53 -3.31
CA GLY A 34 9.42 1.85 -3.85
C GLY A 34 7.91 2.10 -3.91
N PHE A 35 7.12 1.12 -4.33
CA PHE A 35 5.67 1.23 -4.36
C PHE A 35 5.07 1.42 -2.96
N HIS A 36 5.49 0.61 -1.98
CA HIS A 36 4.96 0.72 -0.61
C HIS A 36 5.41 2.01 0.08
N LEU A 37 6.62 2.49 -0.19
CA LEU A 37 7.10 3.78 0.32
C LEU A 37 6.27 4.94 -0.25
N CYS A 38 6.02 4.95 -1.57
CA CYS A 38 5.20 5.98 -2.19
C CYS A 38 3.75 5.93 -1.70
N LEU A 39 3.20 4.72 -1.52
CA LEU A 39 1.85 4.54 -0.98
C LEU A 39 1.75 5.02 0.48
N ALA A 40 2.75 4.73 1.31
CA ALA A 40 2.83 5.25 2.67
C ALA A 40 2.92 6.78 2.69
N ALA A 41 3.68 7.37 1.76
CA ALA A 41 3.75 8.83 1.60
C ALA A 41 2.39 9.45 1.22
N ILE A 42 1.59 8.79 0.39
CA ILE A 42 0.23 9.24 0.05
C ILE A 42 -0.69 9.20 1.28
N PHE A 43 -0.65 8.13 2.08
CA PHE A 43 -1.42 8.08 3.33
C PHE A 43 -0.97 9.16 4.33
N GLY A 44 0.34 9.39 4.45
CA GLY A 44 0.90 10.49 5.23
C GLY A 44 0.42 11.86 4.72
N LEU A 45 0.37 12.05 3.40
CA LEU A 45 -0.16 13.27 2.79
C LEU A 45 -1.65 13.49 3.14
N TYR A 46 -2.46 12.45 3.16
CA TYR A 46 -3.87 12.56 3.56
C TYR A 46 -4.04 12.90 5.04
N TYR A 47 -3.15 12.40 5.90
CA TYR A 47 -3.09 12.84 7.29
C TYR A 47 -2.73 14.33 7.37
N LEU A 48 -1.73 14.79 6.61
CA LEU A 48 -1.36 16.22 6.56
C LEU A 48 -2.49 17.11 5.99
N TYR A 49 -3.25 16.62 5.03
CA TYR A 49 -4.49 17.27 4.56
C TYR A 49 -5.53 17.42 5.66
N TRP A 50 -5.67 16.40 6.51
CA TRP A 50 -6.61 16.47 7.61
C TRP A 50 -6.21 17.50 8.68
N VAL A 51 -4.90 17.67 8.94
CA VAL A 51 -4.43 18.55 10.02
C VAL A 51 -4.17 19.99 9.54
N GLU A 52 -3.54 20.19 8.38
CA GLU A 52 -3.02 21.53 7.99
C GLU A 52 -3.16 21.90 6.51
N LEU A 53 -3.09 20.97 5.56
CA LEU A 53 -3.03 21.31 4.12
C LEU A 53 -4.40 21.66 3.54
N ASN A 54 -4.40 22.59 2.58
CA ASN A 54 -5.58 22.82 1.75
C ASN A 54 -5.65 21.88 0.54
N MET A 55 -6.80 21.87 -0.14
CA MET A 55 -7.07 21.00 -1.29
C MET A 55 -6.06 21.21 -2.44
N PHE A 56 -5.72 22.45 -2.78
CA PHE A 56 -4.78 22.72 -3.89
C PHE A 56 -3.36 22.25 -3.59
N GLN A 57 -2.88 22.47 -2.36
CA GLN A 57 -1.59 21.94 -1.90
C GLN A 57 -1.58 20.42 -1.94
N THR A 58 -2.64 19.79 -1.44
CA THR A 58 -2.78 18.33 -1.40
C THR A 58 -2.75 17.74 -2.81
N VAL A 59 -3.53 18.29 -3.74
CA VAL A 59 -3.53 17.83 -5.15
C VAL A 59 -2.17 18.03 -5.80
N ARG A 60 -1.47 19.13 -5.51
CA ARG A 60 -0.11 19.37 -6.03
C ARG A 60 0.89 18.31 -5.53
N TYR A 61 0.94 18.05 -4.23
CA TYR A 61 1.84 17.04 -3.66
C TYR A 61 1.45 15.63 -4.10
N LEU A 62 0.14 15.34 -4.18
CA LEU A 62 -0.36 14.09 -4.71
C LEU A 62 0.05 13.90 -6.18
N GLY A 63 0.00 14.95 -6.99
CA GLY A 63 0.47 14.93 -8.37
C GLY A 63 1.96 14.59 -8.48
N LEU A 64 2.81 15.12 -7.59
CA LEU A 64 4.23 14.77 -7.53
C LEU A 64 4.45 13.30 -7.13
N LEU A 65 3.68 12.80 -6.15
CA LEU A 65 3.76 11.41 -5.69
C LEU A 65 3.13 10.42 -6.68
N ALA A 66 2.19 10.85 -7.53
CA ALA A 66 1.47 9.98 -8.44
C ALA A 66 2.40 9.30 -9.47
N LEU A 67 3.36 10.03 -10.04
CA LEU A 67 4.28 9.49 -11.04
C LEU A 67 5.14 8.33 -10.53
N PRO A 68 5.92 8.46 -9.42
CA PRO A 68 6.70 7.34 -8.91
C PRO A 68 5.79 6.20 -8.42
N THR A 69 4.65 6.51 -7.79
CA THR A 69 3.67 5.49 -7.36
C THR A 69 3.19 4.65 -8.54
N PHE A 70 2.84 5.31 -9.66
CA PHE A 70 2.37 4.65 -10.87
C PHE A 70 3.46 3.77 -11.49
N ILE A 71 4.68 4.29 -11.63
CA ILE A 71 5.80 3.55 -12.25
C ILE A 71 6.16 2.31 -11.41
N PHE A 72 6.38 2.48 -10.11
CA PHE A 72 6.73 1.37 -9.23
C PHE A 72 5.58 0.38 -9.11
N GLY A 73 4.34 0.86 -9.00
CA GLY A 73 3.14 0.03 -8.95
C GLY A 73 2.96 -0.81 -10.21
N ASN A 74 3.04 -0.19 -11.39
CA ASN A 74 2.91 -0.92 -12.66
C ASN A 74 4.00 -1.98 -12.82
N ARG A 75 5.25 -1.66 -12.45
CA ARG A 75 6.36 -2.64 -12.47
C ARG A 75 6.13 -3.80 -11.50
N LEU A 76 5.70 -3.51 -10.27
CA LEU A 76 5.42 -4.52 -9.26
C LEU A 76 4.28 -5.45 -9.70
N LEU A 77 3.13 -4.87 -10.06
CA LEU A 77 1.93 -5.61 -10.45
C LEU A 77 2.16 -6.43 -11.73
N SER A 78 2.85 -5.85 -12.73
CA SER A 78 3.22 -6.56 -13.96
C SER A 78 4.16 -7.73 -13.67
N GLY A 79 5.12 -7.55 -12.76
CA GLY A 79 6.03 -8.63 -12.32
C GLY A 79 5.32 -9.76 -11.58
N ILE A 80 4.32 -9.44 -10.74
CA ILE A 80 3.49 -10.45 -10.08
C ILE A 80 2.65 -11.22 -11.11
N ALA A 81 2.04 -10.51 -12.07
CA ALA A 81 1.24 -11.12 -13.11
C ALA A 81 2.05 -12.04 -14.03
N SER A 82 3.28 -11.65 -14.41
CA SER A 82 4.17 -12.47 -15.23
C SER A 82 4.63 -13.73 -14.50
N LYS A 83 5.02 -13.62 -13.21
CA LYS A 83 5.35 -14.78 -12.36
C LYS A 83 4.20 -15.78 -12.32
N ARG A 84 2.98 -15.30 -12.04
CA ARG A 84 1.76 -16.15 -12.00
C ARG A 84 1.45 -16.82 -13.34
N LYS A 85 1.71 -16.15 -14.47
CA LYS A 85 1.52 -16.74 -15.81
C LYS A 85 2.56 -17.83 -16.09
N GLY A 86 3.78 -17.68 -15.61
CA GLY A 86 4.84 -18.70 -15.69
C GLY A 86 4.49 -19.96 -14.92
N GLU A 87 3.99 -19.81 -13.68
CA GLU A 87 3.57 -20.94 -12.83
C GLU A 87 2.43 -21.78 -13.44
N LYS A 88 1.53 -21.17 -14.22
CA LYS A 88 0.42 -21.90 -14.89
C LYS A 88 0.84 -22.67 -16.14
N LYS A 89 2.05 -22.46 -16.65
CA LYS A 89 2.55 -23.08 -17.89
C LYS A 89 3.44 -24.30 -17.65
N VAL A 90 3.81 -24.55 -16.39
CA VAL A 90 4.54 -25.73 -15.91
C VAL A 90 3.53 -26.70 -15.33
#